data_AF-A0A1E5G0Y0-F1
#
_entry.id   AF-A0A1E5G0Y0-F1
#
_cell.length_a   1.000
_cell.length_b   1.000
_cell.length_c   1.000
_cell.angle_alpha   90.00
_cell.angle_beta   90.00
_cell.angle_gamma   90.00
#
_symmetry.space_group_name_H-M   'P 1'
#
loop_
_entity.id
_entity.type
_entity.pdbx_description
1 polymer ?
#
loop_
_entity_poly.entity_id
_entity_poly.type
_entity_poly.pdbx_seq_one_letter_code
_entity_poly.pdbx_strand_id
1 'polypeptide(L)' 'MTIAEKLIQQGMQQGILAGKIKTAKNLLQMGISVEQVVKATEIPEEEILKIEKELHKKN' A
#
# COMPACT_ATOMS: atom_id res chain seq x y z
N MET A 1 -18.98 19.41 -9.84
CA MET A 1 -17.88 19.19 -8.89
C MET A 1 -17.10 20.49 -8.75
N THR A 2 -16.98 21.03 -7.54
CA THR A 2 -16.20 22.24 -7.23
C THR A 2 -14.71 21.90 -7.08
N ILE A 3 -13.85 22.92 -7.08
CA ILE A 3 -12.42 22.75 -6.80
C ILE A 3 -12.21 22.12 -5.42
N ALA A 4 -12.99 22.53 -4.42
CA ALA A 4 -12.91 22.00 -3.06
C ALA A 4 -13.26 20.50 -3.01
N GLU A 5 -14.34 20.08 -3.68
CA GLU A 5 -14.72 18.66 -3.77
C GLU A 5 -13.64 17.82 -4.45
N LYS A 6 -13.03 18.34 -5.53
CA LYS A 6 -11.93 17.68 -6.23
C LYS A 6 -10.72 17.49 -5.33
N LEU A 7 -10.31 18.53 -4.58
CA LEU A 7 -9.18 18.46 -3.65
C LEU A 7 -9.43 17.47 -2.51
N ILE A 8 -10.65 17.45 -1.96
CA ILE A 8 -11.03 16.48 -0.93
C ILE A 8 -10.96 15.04 -1.47
N GLN A 9 -11.52 14.79 -2.66
CA GLN A 9 -11.45 13.47 -3.28
C GLN A 9 -10.01 13.03 -3.56
N GLN A 10 -9.16 13.93 -4.06
CA GLN A 10 -7.74 13.65 -4.27
C GLN A 10 -7.02 13.30 -2.96
N GLY A 11 -7.25 14.08 -1.89
CA GLY A 11 -6.67 13.80 -0.58
C GLY A 11 -7.12 12.45 0.00
N MET A 12 -8.42 12.14 -0.14
CA MET A 12 -8.96 10.85 0.29
C MET A 12 -8.33 9.67 -0.47
N GLN A 13 -8.20 9.78 -1.79
CA GLN A 13 -7.56 8.73 -2.61
C GLN A 13 -6.08 8.53 -2.25
N GLN A 14 -5.34 9.64 -2.05
CA GLN A 14 -3.94 9.59 -1.62
C GLN A 14 -3.80 8.94 -0.23
N GLY A 15 -4.68 9.29 0.71
CA GLY A 15 -4.71 8.71 2.05
C GLY A 15 -4.98 7.21 2.05
N ILE A 16 -5.96 6.75 1.25
CA ILE A 16 -6.27 5.31 1.09
C ILE A 16 -5.05 4.57 0.52
N LEU A 17 -4.43 5.10 -0.53
CA LEU A 17 -3.26 4.47 -1.15
C LEU A 17 -2.07 4.39 -0.18
N ALA A 18 -1.76 5.49 0.51
CA ALA A 18 -0.71 5.53 1.52
C ALA A 18 -0.97 4.54 2.67
N GLY A 19 -2.22 4.44 3.10
CA GLY A 19 -2.66 3.47 4.12
C GLY A 19 -2.42 2.03 3.68
N LYS A 20 -2.85 1.66 2.47
CA LYS A 20 -2.65 0.31 1.91
C LYS A 20 -1.16 -0.06 1.82
N ILE A 21 -0.31 0.85 1.35
CA ILE A 21 1.14 0.64 1.26
C ILE A 21 1.77 0.46 2.65
N LYS A 22 1.38 1.28 3.63
CA LYS A 22 1.86 1.16 5.01
C LYS A 22 1.46 -0.19 5.62
N THR A 23 0.22 -0.61 5.41
CA THR A 23 -0.27 -1.93 5.86
C THR A 23 0.54 -3.04 5.21
N ALA A 24 0.75 -3.02 3.89
CA ALA A 24 1.56 -4.01 3.19
C ALA A 24 2.98 -4.14 3.79
N LYS A 25 3.66 -3.01 4.01
CA LYS A 25 5.00 -2.98 4.61
C LYS A 25 5.03 -3.63 5.99
N ASN A 26 4.09 -3.25 6.85
CA ASN A 26 4.01 -3.80 8.20
C ASN A 26 3.77 -5.32 8.18
N LEU A 27 2.84 -5.79 7.35
CA LEU A 27 2.51 -7.21 7.25
C LEU A 27 3.72 -8.03 6.75
N LEU A 28 4.43 -7.55 5.73
CA LEU A 28 5.67 -8.18 5.23
C LEU A 28 6.75 -8.23 6.33
N GLN A 29 6.94 -7.15 7.08
CA GLN A 29 7.89 -7.11 8.21
C GLN A 29 7.48 -8.05 9.35
N MET A 30 6.19 -8.35 9.49
CA MET A 30 5.67 -9.36 10.43
C MET A 30 5.83 -10.80 9.91
N GLY A 31 6.40 -11.01 8.73
CA GLY A 31 6.61 -12.34 8.13
C GLY A 31 5.35 -12.93 7.49
N ILE A 32 4.33 -12.12 7.21
CA ILE A 32 3.13 -12.56 6.49
C ILE A 32 3.48 -12.73 5.00
N SER A 33 3.00 -13.82 4.39
CA SER A 33 3.29 -14.14 3.00
C SER A 33 2.73 -13.11 2.01
N VAL A 34 3.42 -12.92 0.89
CA VAL A 34 3.00 -12.03 -0.21
C VAL A 34 1.56 -12.28 -0.64
N GLU A 35 1.14 -13.54 -0.78
CA GLU A 35 -0.23 -13.90 -1.18
C GLU A 35 -1.29 -13.38 -0.18
N GLN A 36 -1.03 -13.51 1.12
CA GLN A 36 -1.91 -13.02 2.17
C GLN A 36 -1.94 -11.48 2.21
N VAL A 37 -0.79 -10.83 1.96
CA VAL A 37 -0.70 -9.37 1.88
C VAL A 37 -1.49 -8.82 0.70
N VAL A 38 -1.42 -9.46 -0.47
CA VAL A 38 -2.24 -9.12 -1.65
C VAL A 38 -3.72 -9.17 -1.31
N LYS A 39 -4.17 -10.26 -0.66
CA LYS A 39 -5.57 -10.42 -0.24
C LYS A 39 -6.01 -9.36 0.77
N ALA A 40 -5.15 -8.99 1.72
CA ALA A 40 -5.50 -8.05 2.79
C ALA A 40 -5.50 -6.57 2.34
N THR A 41 -4.64 -6.22 1.38
CA THR A 41 -4.44 -4.83 0.95
C THR A 41 -5.09 -4.49 -0.39
N GLU A 42 -5.46 -5.53 -1.15
CA GLU A 42 -5.93 -5.43 -2.54
C GLU A 42 -4.91 -4.72 -3.45
N ILE A 43 -3.64 -4.75 -3.08
CA ILE A 43 -2.53 -4.28 -3.93
C ILE A 43 -2.11 -5.45 -4.82
N PRO A 44 -1.86 -5.23 -6.12
CA PRO A 44 -1.35 -6.26 -7.02
C PRO A 44 -0.07 -6.91 -6.50
N GLU A 45 0.07 -8.22 -6.75
CA GLU A 45 1.23 -9.00 -6.30
C GLU A 45 2.57 -8.41 -6.75
N GLU A 46 2.65 -7.92 -7.99
CA GLU A 46 3.85 -7.29 -8.52
C GLU A 46 4.32 -6.09 -7.68
N GLU A 47 3.38 -5.27 -7.19
CA GLU A 47 3.67 -4.12 -6.34
C GLU A 47 4.10 -4.56 -4.93
N ILE A 48 3.48 -5.59 -4.36
CA ILE A 48 3.90 -6.18 -3.09
C ILE A 48 5.33 -6.73 -3.17
N LEU A 49 5.67 -7.42 -4.26
CA LEU A 49 7.02 -7.93 -4.51
C LEU A 49 8.06 -6.81 -4.65
N LYS A 50 7.70 -5.66 -5.23
CA LYS A 50 8.58 -4.48 -5.27
C LYS A 50 8.82 -3.95 -3.84
N ILE A 51 7.75 -3.81 -3.04
CA ILE A 51 7.84 -3.34 -1.65
C ILE A 51 8.72 -4.29 -0.82
N GLU A 52 8.52 -5.60 -0.94
CA GLU A 52 9.31 -6.61 -0.24
C GLU A 52 10.80 -6.52 -0.60
N LYS A 53 11.12 -6.39 -1.89
CA LYS A 53 12.50 -6.18 -2.37
C LYS A 53 13.11 -4.90 -1.81
N GLU A 54 12.36 -3.81 -1.74
CA GLU A 54 12.85 -2.55 -1.15
C GLU A 54 13.13 -2.66 0.34
N LEU A 55 12.32 -3.41 1.09
CA LEU A 55 12.54 -3.66 2.52
C LEU A 55 13.84 -4.45 2.75
N HIS A 56 14.10 -5.49 1.95
CA HIS A 56 15.31 -6.30 2.05
C HIS A 56 16.59 -5.56 1.65
N LYS A 57 16.51 -4.52 0.79
CA LYS A 57 17.66 -3.67 0.45
C LYS A 57 18.05 -2.68 1.55
N LYS A 58 17.16 -2.44 2.51
CA LYS A 58 17.32 -1.43 3.56
C LYS A 58 17.88 -1.99 4.86
N ASN A 59 18.00 -3.31 4.96
CA ASN A 59 18.58 -4.07 6.07
C ASN A 59 19.97 -4.59 5.68
#